data_AF-A0A971N8F4-F1
#
_entry.id   AF-A0A971N8F4-F1
#
_cell.length_a   1.000
_cell.length_b   1.000
_cell.length_c   1.000
_cell.angle_alpha   90.00
_cell.angle_beta   90.00
_cell.angle_gamma   90.00
#
_symmetry.space_group_name_H-M   'P 1'
#
loop_
_entity.id
_entity.type
_entity.pdbx_description
1 polymer ?
#
loop_
_entity_poly.entity_id
_entity_poly.type
_entity_poly.pdbx_seq_one_letter_code
_entity_poly.pdbx_strand_id
1 'polypeptide(L)'
;MDKNHGRSDRPFAPDSRTDCILVCGQEIDGLSRPVQVDAEGTVSILPNAATYAQAGRFFAVNSSLVLPTEGAFIAFTFENPVDNDQAMFLEQVAAGIFVNEVVGTRVGNEETLELLVAQIPQVRDVDTTLTPVNNLVGSPKSSTLLVRTVNDFNLGPVHFSAIYPSGELTSDFRGRLILPPGHILLIMVIDRAQNISNALLIATVTWWERPLPKKERRRRRAHGKETKTVKNGKEERE
;
A
#
# COMPACT_ATOMS: atom_id res chain seq x y z
N MET A 1 59.85 -39.98 -30.45
CA MET A 1 60.16 -38.56 -30.17
C MET A 1 58.91 -37.96 -29.56
N ASP A 2 58.81 -38.09 -28.24
CA ASP A 2 57.71 -37.58 -27.44
C ASP A 2 57.84 -36.06 -27.26
N LYS A 3 56.74 -35.32 -27.39
CA LYS A 3 56.65 -33.94 -26.92
C LYS A 3 55.57 -33.82 -25.85
N ASN A 4 56.06 -33.36 -24.71
CA ASN A 4 55.43 -33.29 -23.41
C ASN A 4 54.24 -32.35 -23.32
N HIS A 5 53.38 -32.73 -22.38
CA HIS A 5 52.27 -31.97 -21.81
C HIS A 5 52.72 -30.69 -21.11
N GLY A 6 51.94 -29.62 -21.29
CA GLY A 6 51.93 -28.44 -20.43
C GLY A 6 50.50 -27.91 -20.32
N ARG A 7 49.70 -28.50 -19.41
CA ARG A 7 48.40 -27.93 -19.00
C ARG A 7 48.69 -26.75 -18.07
N SER A 8 48.34 -25.56 -18.53
CA SER A 8 48.27 -24.34 -17.73
C SER A 8 46.94 -24.34 -16.97
N ASP A 9 46.96 -24.66 -15.68
CA ASP A 9 45.85 -24.38 -14.78
C ASP A 9 45.76 -22.86 -14.58
N ARG A 10 44.75 -22.22 -15.19
CA ARG A 10 44.30 -20.89 -14.78
C ARG A 10 42.95 -21.06 -14.07
N PRO A 11 42.76 -20.44 -12.90
CA PRO A 11 41.45 -20.43 -12.25
C PRO A 11 40.46 -19.65 -13.13
N PHE A 12 39.33 -20.28 -13.42
CA PHE A 12 38.16 -19.62 -14.00
C PHE A 12 37.72 -18.50 -13.05
N ALA A 13 37.91 -17.25 -13.47
CA ALA A 13 37.17 -16.14 -12.91
C ALA A 13 35.71 -16.28 -13.37
N PRO A 14 34.71 -16.28 -12.46
CA PRO A 14 33.32 -16.26 -12.90
C PRO A 14 33.03 -14.89 -13.51
N ASP A 15 32.78 -14.89 -14.82
CA ASP A 15 32.33 -13.73 -15.56
C ASP A 15 30.89 -13.41 -15.11
N SER A 16 30.71 -12.26 -14.46
CA SER A 16 29.46 -11.83 -13.81
C SER A 16 28.38 -11.37 -14.80
N ARG A 17 28.10 -12.17 -15.84
CA ARG A 17 26.94 -11.97 -16.70
C ARG A 17 25.78 -12.80 -16.19
N THR A 18 24.83 -12.10 -15.60
CA THR A 18 23.56 -12.58 -15.08
C THR A 18 22.78 -13.27 -16.19
N ASP A 19 22.74 -14.60 -16.19
CA ASP A 19 21.80 -15.39 -16.98
C ASP A 19 20.43 -15.30 -16.31
N CYS A 20 19.58 -14.40 -16.80
CA CYS A 20 18.16 -14.36 -16.43
C CYS A 20 17.36 -14.99 -17.58
N ILE A 21 16.74 -16.15 -17.33
CA ILE A 21 15.74 -16.72 -18.23
C ILE A 21 14.41 -16.04 -17.94
N LEU A 22 13.96 -15.17 -18.86
CA LEU A 22 12.62 -14.58 -18.84
C LEU A 22 11.60 -15.64 -19.28
N VAL A 23 10.91 -16.26 -18.32
CA VAL A 23 9.71 -17.04 -18.61
C VAL A 23 8.53 -16.07 -18.74
N CYS A 24 7.83 -16.11 -19.88
CA CYS A 24 6.70 -15.25 -20.16
C CYS A 24 5.55 -15.55 -19.18
N GLY A 25 5.26 -14.62 -18.27
CA GLY A 25 4.11 -14.69 -17.37
C GLY A 25 2.80 -14.35 -18.08
N GLN A 26 1.72 -15.02 -17.68
CA GLN A 26 0.35 -14.79 -18.14
C GLN A 26 -0.18 -13.44 -17.62
N GLU A 27 -0.83 -12.67 -18.50
CA GLU A 27 -1.36 -11.33 -18.21
C GLU A 27 -2.51 -11.35 -17.19
N ILE A 28 -2.39 -10.52 -16.16
CA ILE A 28 -3.51 -9.96 -15.42
C ILE A 28 -3.29 -8.44 -15.43
N ASP A 29 -4.23 -7.69 -16.02
CA ASP A 29 -4.23 -6.22 -16.19
C ASP A 29 -3.13 -5.61 -17.08
N GLY A 30 -2.58 -6.35 -18.06
CA GLY A 30 -1.67 -5.80 -19.08
C GLY A 30 -0.32 -5.29 -18.57
N LEU A 31 0.05 -5.65 -17.33
CA LEU A 31 1.36 -5.34 -16.73
C LEU A 31 2.15 -6.63 -16.52
N SER A 32 3.13 -6.87 -17.38
CA SER A 32 4.12 -7.94 -17.22
C SER A 32 5.07 -7.62 -16.05
N ARG A 33 5.02 -8.43 -14.99
CA ARG A 33 6.01 -8.36 -13.89
C ARG A 33 7.06 -9.45 -14.09
N PRO A 34 8.36 -9.13 -13.91
CA PRO A 34 9.40 -10.14 -14.00
C PRO A 34 9.26 -11.13 -12.83
N VAL A 35 9.20 -12.42 -13.16
CA VAL A 35 9.38 -13.52 -12.20
C VAL A 35 10.88 -13.71 -12.05
N GLN A 36 11.41 -13.52 -10.84
CA GLN A 36 12.78 -13.91 -10.53
C GLN A 36 12.79 -15.36 -10.03
N VAL A 37 13.66 -16.17 -10.62
CA VAL A 37 13.95 -17.53 -10.20
C VAL A 37 15.34 -17.49 -9.57
N ASP A 38 15.54 -18.14 -8.43
CA ASP A 38 16.85 -18.23 -7.82
C ASP A 38 17.77 -19.22 -8.58
N ALA A 39 19.05 -19.24 -8.20
CA ALA A 39 20.07 -20.09 -8.82
C ALA A 39 19.83 -21.61 -8.62
N GLU A 40 18.86 -21.99 -7.79
CA GLU A 40 18.50 -23.38 -7.50
C GLU A 40 17.24 -23.82 -8.27
N GLY A 41 16.70 -22.96 -9.14
CA GLY A 41 15.54 -23.27 -9.96
C GLY A 41 14.23 -23.27 -9.17
N THR A 42 14.25 -22.80 -7.93
CA THR A 42 13.03 -22.66 -7.14
C THR A 42 12.30 -21.42 -7.63
N VAL A 43 11.11 -21.63 -8.20
CA VAL A 43 10.19 -20.53 -8.52
C VAL A 43 9.64 -20.00 -7.19
N SER A 44 10.41 -19.12 -6.57
CA SER A 44 9.95 -18.40 -5.41
C SER A 44 9.10 -17.23 -5.87
N ILE A 45 7.78 -17.40 -5.81
CA ILE A 45 6.87 -16.25 -5.71
C ILE A 45 7.06 -15.72 -4.29
N LEU A 46 8.20 -15.05 -4.04
CA LEU A 46 8.46 -14.39 -2.77
C LEU A 46 7.25 -13.49 -2.49
N PRO A 47 6.57 -13.64 -1.34
CA PRO A 47 5.48 -12.73 -1.00
C PRO A 47 6.05 -11.31 -1.03
N ASN A 48 5.40 -10.48 -1.83
CA ASN A 48 5.66 -9.06 -2.14
C ASN A 48 6.22 -8.19 -0.99
N ALA A 49 6.04 -8.58 0.28
CA ALA A 49 6.56 -7.90 1.46
C ALA A 49 8.10 -7.69 1.43
N ALA A 50 8.90 -8.67 0.96
CA ALA A 50 10.36 -8.52 0.89
C ALA A 50 10.77 -7.46 -0.15
N THR A 51 10.05 -7.38 -1.27
CA THR A 51 10.27 -6.37 -2.31
C THR A 51 9.74 -4.98 -1.89
N TYR A 52 8.69 -4.94 -1.06
CA TYR A 52 8.18 -3.69 -0.47
C TYR A 52 9.15 -3.12 0.57
N ALA A 53 9.73 -3.97 1.42
CA ALA A 53 10.69 -3.58 2.45
C ALA A 53 11.96 -2.92 1.90
N GLN A 54 12.36 -3.25 0.66
CA GLN A 54 13.58 -2.71 0.05
C GLN A 54 13.40 -1.30 -0.55
N ALA A 55 12.17 -0.86 -0.81
CA ALA A 55 11.91 0.41 -1.52
C ALA A 55 10.80 1.28 -0.92
N GLY A 56 10.14 0.80 0.15
CA GLY A 56 9.03 1.48 0.79
C GLY A 56 9.32 1.91 2.22
N ARG A 57 8.38 2.66 2.80
CA ARG A 57 8.36 3.03 4.22
C ARG A 57 7.21 2.30 4.90
N PHE A 58 7.44 1.70 6.06
CA PHE A 58 6.42 0.95 6.79
C PHE A 58 5.84 1.80 7.92
N PHE A 59 4.52 1.96 7.93
CA PHE A 59 3.82 2.78 8.91
C PHE A 59 2.71 2.00 9.61
N ALA A 60 2.36 2.48 10.81
CA ALA A 60 1.20 2.02 11.55
C ALA A 60 0.44 3.19 12.19
N VAL A 61 -0.86 3.02 12.34
CA VAL A 61 -1.70 3.79 13.26
C VAL A 61 -2.57 2.86 14.06
N ASN A 62 -2.97 3.30 15.24
CA ASN A 62 -3.98 2.64 16.05
C ASN A 62 -5.00 3.65 16.57
N SER A 63 -6.16 3.13 16.95
CA SER A 63 -7.18 3.87 17.70
C SER A 63 -7.92 2.90 18.61
N SER A 64 -8.55 3.42 19.65
CA SER A 64 -9.31 2.65 20.62
C SER A 64 -10.62 3.35 20.97
N LEU A 65 -11.66 2.56 21.23
CA LEU A 65 -12.99 3.02 21.60
C LEU A 65 -13.51 2.21 22.79
N VAL A 66 -14.12 2.89 23.76
CA VAL A 66 -14.81 2.25 24.87
C VAL A 66 -16.26 1.99 24.49
N LEU A 67 -16.75 0.79 24.80
CA LEU A 67 -18.09 0.30 24.51
C LEU A 67 -18.88 0.07 25.82
N PRO A 68 -20.22 0.14 25.79
CA PRO A 68 -21.07 0.32 24.62
C PRO A 68 -21.17 1.79 24.20
N THR A 69 -21.16 2.02 22.89
CA THR A 69 -21.68 3.25 22.29
C THR A 69 -22.63 2.81 21.18
N GLU A 70 -23.84 3.38 21.11
CA GLU A 70 -24.81 2.97 20.09
C GLU A 70 -24.24 3.20 18.69
N GLY A 71 -24.23 2.14 17.85
CA GLY A 71 -23.64 2.22 16.51
C GLY A 71 -22.12 2.40 16.50
N ALA A 72 -21.41 1.95 17.54
CA ALA A 72 -19.97 2.11 17.68
C ALA A 72 -19.17 1.49 16.52
N PHE A 73 -18.22 2.27 16.01
CA PHE A 73 -17.19 1.81 15.09
C PHE A 73 -15.91 2.61 15.29
N ILE A 74 -14.79 2.04 14.83
CA ILE A 74 -13.56 2.78 14.58
C ILE A 74 -13.41 2.90 13.07
N ALA A 75 -13.42 4.12 12.55
CA ALA A 75 -13.23 4.39 11.13
C ALA A 75 -11.97 5.21 10.90
N PHE A 76 -11.03 4.66 10.14
CA PHE A 76 -9.83 5.33 9.67
C PHE A 76 -10.02 5.78 8.24
N THR A 77 -9.71 7.04 7.95
CA THR A 77 -9.56 7.52 6.57
C THR A 77 -8.09 7.76 6.27
N PHE A 78 -7.64 7.22 5.15
CA PHE A 78 -6.31 7.44 4.58
C PHE A 78 -6.50 8.28 3.32
N GLU A 79 -6.13 9.55 3.39
CA GLU A 79 -6.12 10.44 2.24
C GLU A 79 -4.71 10.50 1.66
N ASN A 80 -4.58 10.16 0.37
CA ASN A 80 -3.34 10.29 -0.36
C ASN A 80 -3.39 11.56 -1.23
N PRO A 81 -2.66 12.64 -0.89
CA PRO A 81 -2.72 13.90 -1.63
C PRO A 81 -2.43 13.74 -3.12
N VAL A 82 -3.07 14.55 -3.96
CA VAL A 82 -2.94 14.46 -5.44
C VAL A 82 -1.52 14.75 -5.94
N ASP A 83 -0.76 15.53 -5.19
CA ASP A 83 0.62 15.92 -5.46
C ASP A 83 1.65 14.94 -4.86
N ASN A 84 1.19 13.90 -4.15
CA ASN A 84 2.07 12.90 -3.59
C ASN A 84 2.71 12.04 -4.69
N ASP A 85 4.00 11.75 -4.53
CA ASP A 85 4.75 10.89 -5.45
C ASP A 85 4.77 9.42 -5.00
N GLN A 86 4.01 9.11 -3.95
CA GLN A 86 3.93 7.79 -3.33
C GLN A 86 2.51 7.23 -3.38
N ALA A 87 2.42 5.90 -3.52
CA ALA A 87 1.19 5.16 -3.30
C ALA A 87 1.26 4.39 -1.99
N MET A 88 0.12 4.25 -1.33
CA MET A 88 -0.06 3.39 -0.17
C MET A 88 -0.41 1.98 -0.63
N PHE A 89 0.19 0.99 0.02
CA PHE A 89 -0.09 -0.42 -0.13
C PHE A 89 -0.53 -0.93 1.24
N LEU A 90 -1.81 -1.26 1.40
CA LEU A 90 -2.35 -1.75 2.66
C LEU A 90 -1.73 -3.12 2.96
N GLU A 91 -1.08 -3.25 4.11
CA GLU A 91 -0.44 -4.49 4.52
C GLU A 91 -1.42 -5.31 5.36
N GLN A 92 -1.88 -4.74 6.47
CA GLN A 92 -2.69 -5.48 7.44
C GLN A 92 -3.66 -4.56 8.17
N VAL A 93 -4.82 -5.12 8.51
CA VAL A 93 -5.74 -4.55 9.51
C VAL A 93 -5.91 -5.58 10.61
N ALA A 94 -5.62 -5.19 11.84
CA ALA A 94 -5.83 -6.01 13.02
C ALA A 94 -6.71 -5.25 14.00
N ALA A 95 -7.65 -5.93 14.64
CA ALA A 95 -8.43 -5.35 15.73
C ALA A 95 -8.83 -6.44 16.74
N GLY A 96 -9.14 -5.99 17.94
CA GLY A 96 -9.57 -6.83 19.04
C GLY A 96 -10.60 -6.09 19.88
N ILE A 97 -11.63 -6.81 20.31
CA ILE A 97 -12.55 -6.35 21.35
C ILE A 97 -12.31 -7.12 22.64
N PHE A 98 -12.13 -6.38 23.73
CA PHE A 98 -11.91 -6.93 25.06
C PHE A 98 -13.14 -6.65 25.92
N VAL A 99 -13.98 -7.67 26.13
CA VAL A 99 -15.23 -7.54 26.89
C VAL A 99 -14.98 -7.77 28.37
N ASN A 100 -15.10 -6.69 29.14
CA ASN A 100 -14.95 -6.72 30.59
C ASN A 100 -16.24 -7.18 31.28
N GLU A 101 -17.38 -6.68 30.83
CA GLU A 101 -18.67 -6.91 31.47
C GLU A 101 -19.79 -7.02 30.41
N VAL A 102 -20.73 -7.94 30.67
CA VAL A 102 -21.90 -8.17 29.81
C VAL A 102 -23.19 -7.89 30.57
N VAL A 103 -24.22 -7.49 29.83
CA VAL A 103 -25.58 -7.34 30.35
C VAL A 103 -26.27 -8.71 30.28
N GLY A 104 -26.48 -9.35 31.43
CA GLY A 104 -27.16 -10.64 31.51
C GLY A 104 -26.24 -11.84 31.33
N THR A 105 -26.65 -12.82 30.53
CA THR A 105 -25.92 -14.09 30.35
C THR A 105 -25.10 -14.07 29.05
N ARG A 106 -23.86 -14.55 29.10
CA ARG A 106 -23.04 -14.74 27.90
C ARG A 106 -23.65 -15.83 27.00
N VAL A 107 -23.97 -15.46 25.77
CA VAL A 107 -24.55 -16.31 24.72
C VAL A 107 -23.60 -16.52 23.53
N GLY A 108 -22.39 -15.91 23.56
CA GLY A 108 -21.30 -16.21 22.62
C GLY A 108 -21.24 -15.31 21.38
N ASN A 109 -21.93 -14.17 21.40
CA ASN A 109 -21.91 -13.16 20.34
C ASN A 109 -21.43 -11.78 20.83
N GLU A 110 -20.95 -11.69 22.07
CA GLU A 110 -20.52 -10.44 22.72
C GLU A 110 -19.21 -9.90 22.16
N GLU A 111 -18.58 -10.63 21.25
CA GLU A 111 -17.26 -10.28 20.71
C GLU A 111 -17.31 -10.11 19.19
N THR A 112 -18.45 -10.18 18.51
CA THR A 112 -18.43 -10.15 17.03
C THR A 112 -17.98 -8.79 16.48
N LEU A 113 -16.97 -8.80 15.60
CA LEU A 113 -16.50 -7.62 14.87
C LEU A 113 -16.76 -7.76 13.37
N GLU A 114 -16.91 -6.64 12.68
CA GLU A 114 -16.93 -6.57 11.22
C GLU A 114 -15.83 -5.63 10.73
N LEU A 115 -15.04 -6.07 9.75
CA LEU A 115 -14.10 -5.22 9.02
C LEU A 115 -14.68 -4.87 7.67
N LEU A 116 -14.69 -3.58 7.35
CA LEU A 116 -15.06 -3.05 6.05
C LEU A 116 -13.93 -2.17 5.51
N VAL A 117 -13.56 -2.37 4.24
CA VAL A 117 -12.64 -1.48 3.51
C VAL A 117 -13.33 -0.95 2.27
N ALA A 118 -13.38 0.37 2.12
CA ALA A 118 -14.07 1.04 1.03
C ALA A 118 -13.29 2.27 0.56
N GLN A 119 -13.60 2.74 -0.65
CA GLN A 119 -13.22 4.10 -1.04
C GLN A 119 -14.31 5.07 -0.62
N ILE A 120 -13.94 6.31 -0.32
CA ILE A 120 -14.91 7.39 -0.05
C ILE A 120 -14.62 8.59 -0.94
N PRO A 121 -15.67 9.33 -1.38
CA PRO A 121 -15.49 10.50 -2.23
C PRO A 121 -14.98 11.72 -1.45
N GLN A 122 -15.35 11.83 -0.17
CA GLN A 122 -14.97 12.94 0.71
C GLN A 122 -15.14 12.54 2.17
N VAL A 123 -14.35 13.17 3.04
CA VAL A 123 -14.51 13.13 4.50
C VAL A 123 -15.46 14.25 4.91
N ARG A 124 -16.48 13.95 5.73
CA ARG A 124 -17.46 14.95 6.19
C ARG A 124 -17.15 15.47 7.58
N ASP A 125 -16.99 14.54 8.53
CA ASP A 125 -16.72 14.88 9.92
C ASP A 125 -15.45 14.18 10.41
N VAL A 126 -14.46 15.00 10.79
CA VAL A 126 -13.18 14.54 11.28
C VAL A 126 -13.22 14.58 12.80
N ASP A 127 -12.98 13.45 13.41
CA ASP A 127 -12.84 13.34 14.86
C ASP A 127 -11.41 13.75 15.27
N THR A 128 -10.41 12.94 14.89
CA THR A 128 -9.02 13.17 15.26
C THR A 128 -8.08 12.97 14.07
N THR A 129 -7.06 13.81 13.93
CA THR A 129 -5.94 13.54 13.00
C THR A 129 -4.88 12.71 13.71
N LEU A 130 -4.54 11.55 13.14
CA LEU A 130 -3.58 10.62 13.71
C LEU A 130 -2.19 10.90 13.15
N THR A 131 -1.16 10.64 13.96
CA THR A 131 0.24 10.70 13.51
C THR A 131 0.75 9.29 13.25
N PRO A 132 0.98 8.88 12.00
CA PRO A 132 1.53 7.57 11.69
C PRO A 132 2.90 7.35 12.33
N VAL A 133 3.06 6.19 12.96
CA VAL A 133 4.33 5.73 13.52
C VAL A 133 5.13 5.04 12.42
N ASN A 134 6.36 5.49 12.20
CA ASN A 134 7.29 4.83 11.29
C ASN A 134 7.92 3.62 12.00
N ASN A 135 7.68 2.43 11.47
CA ASN A 135 8.17 1.18 12.02
C ASN A 135 9.58 0.80 11.50
N LEU A 136 10.17 1.60 10.61
CA LEU A 136 11.56 1.43 10.19
C LEU A 136 12.50 2.15 11.17
N VAL A 137 13.19 1.37 11.98
CA VAL A 137 14.18 1.84 12.94
C VAL A 137 15.24 2.71 12.24
N GLY A 138 15.47 3.91 12.78
CA GLY A 138 16.51 4.84 12.29
C GLY A 138 16.11 5.72 11.10
N SER A 139 14.85 5.66 10.64
CA SER A 139 14.35 6.54 9.58
C SER A 139 13.54 7.71 10.17
N PRO A 140 13.95 8.98 9.98
CA PRO A 140 13.20 10.15 10.48
C PRO A 140 11.99 10.50 9.60
N LYS A 141 11.66 9.65 8.62
CA LYS A 141 10.66 9.94 7.61
C LYS A 141 9.25 9.80 8.20
N SER A 142 8.45 10.86 8.06
CA SER A 142 7.01 10.80 8.32
C SER A 142 6.26 10.16 7.14
N SER A 143 5.04 9.71 7.43
CA SER A 143 4.07 9.34 6.40
C SER A 143 3.74 10.55 5.54
N THR A 144 3.48 10.28 4.26
CA THR A 144 2.98 11.27 3.29
C THR A 144 1.46 11.29 3.20
N LEU A 145 0.79 10.35 3.87
CA LEU A 145 -0.67 10.28 3.94
C LEU A 145 -1.20 11.14 5.07
N LEU A 146 -2.44 11.58 4.90
CA LEU A 146 -3.22 12.22 5.93
C LEU A 146 -4.20 11.21 6.51
N VAL A 147 -3.94 10.81 7.75
CA VAL A 147 -4.68 9.74 8.43
C VAL A 147 -5.55 10.33 9.53
N ARG A 148 -6.84 9.98 9.55
CA ARG A 148 -7.82 10.53 10.50
C ARG A 148 -8.80 9.49 10.99
N THR A 149 -9.33 9.68 12.19
CA THR A 149 -10.59 9.06 12.61
C THR A 149 -11.76 9.94 12.19
N VAL A 150 -12.88 9.31 11.85
CA VAL A 150 -14.09 9.99 11.37
C VAL A 150 -15.33 9.40 12.03
N ASN A 151 -16.36 10.23 12.26
CA ASN A 151 -17.63 9.81 12.86
C ASN A 151 -18.81 9.89 11.87
N ASP A 152 -18.67 10.63 10.78
CA ASP A 152 -19.66 10.69 9.69
C ASP A 152 -18.95 10.74 8.32
N PHE A 153 -19.43 9.91 7.39
CA PHE A 153 -18.92 9.77 6.04
C PHE A 153 -19.96 9.13 5.11
N ASN A 154 -19.83 9.41 3.81
CA ASN A 154 -20.56 8.66 2.80
C ASN A 154 -19.73 7.44 2.38
N LEU A 155 -20.27 6.26 2.58
CA LEU A 155 -19.67 5.05 2.08
C LEU A 155 -19.69 5.05 0.54
N GLY A 156 -18.52 4.92 -0.07
CA GLY A 156 -18.39 4.67 -1.51
C GLY A 156 -18.29 3.18 -1.80
N PRO A 157 -17.65 2.78 -2.92
CA PRO A 157 -17.49 1.38 -3.28
C PRO A 157 -16.73 0.58 -2.21
N VAL A 158 -17.33 -0.52 -1.78
CA VAL A 158 -16.73 -1.47 -0.83
C VAL A 158 -15.79 -2.41 -1.59
N HIS A 159 -14.53 -2.46 -1.16
CA HIS A 159 -13.50 -3.34 -1.71
C HIS A 159 -13.35 -4.64 -0.92
N PHE A 160 -13.69 -4.61 0.37
CA PHE A 160 -13.61 -5.76 1.26
C PHE A 160 -14.62 -5.65 2.40
N SER A 161 -15.21 -6.78 2.79
CA SER A 161 -16.03 -6.91 4.00
C SER A 161 -15.88 -8.33 4.55
N ALA A 162 -15.71 -8.46 5.87
CA ALA A 162 -15.65 -9.74 6.56
C ALA A 162 -16.11 -9.60 8.02
N ILE A 163 -16.73 -10.66 8.54
CA ILE A 163 -17.22 -10.76 9.92
C ILE A 163 -16.33 -11.73 10.69
N TYR A 164 -15.99 -11.35 11.93
CA TYR A 164 -15.10 -12.04 12.86
C TYR A 164 -15.87 -12.32 14.16
N PRO A 165 -16.51 -13.50 14.27
CA PRO A 165 -17.32 -13.84 15.44
C PRO A 165 -16.54 -13.92 16.76
N SER A 166 -15.23 -14.18 16.69
CA SER A 166 -14.34 -14.34 17.84
C SER A 166 -13.81 -13.04 18.43
N GLY A 167 -14.16 -11.88 17.87
CA GLY A 167 -13.68 -10.57 18.32
C GLY A 167 -12.23 -10.22 18.13
N GLU A 168 -11.46 -11.20 17.69
CA GLU A 168 -10.14 -10.98 17.12
C GLU A 168 -10.29 -10.96 15.60
N LEU A 169 -9.88 -9.85 14.97
CA LEU A 169 -9.77 -9.77 13.54
C LEU A 169 -8.33 -9.51 13.14
N THR A 170 -7.88 -10.27 12.14
CA THR A 170 -6.58 -10.07 11.51
C THR A 170 -6.75 -10.35 10.01
N SER A 171 -6.77 -9.27 9.22
CA SER A 171 -6.84 -9.32 7.77
C SER A 171 -5.50 -8.93 7.16
N ASP A 172 -4.88 -9.86 6.44
CA ASP A 172 -3.65 -9.64 5.70
C ASP A 172 -3.95 -9.37 4.22
N PHE A 173 -3.65 -8.15 3.77
CA PHE A 173 -3.86 -7.71 2.40
C PHE A 173 -2.60 -7.84 1.54
N ARG A 174 -1.40 -7.95 2.13
CA ARG A 174 -0.11 -8.07 1.43
C ARG A 174 0.10 -7.05 0.30
N GLY A 175 -0.38 -5.82 0.49
CA GLY A 175 -0.33 -4.75 -0.51
C GLY A 175 -1.20 -4.97 -1.75
N ARG A 176 -2.17 -5.88 -1.70
CA ARG A 176 -3.15 -6.09 -2.80
C ARG A 176 -4.11 -4.92 -2.94
N LEU A 177 -4.38 -4.22 -1.84
CA LEU A 177 -5.16 -2.99 -1.87
C LEU A 177 -4.20 -1.81 -1.92
N ILE A 178 -4.30 -1.04 -3.01
CA ILE A 178 -3.43 0.09 -3.32
C ILE A 178 -4.26 1.36 -3.31
N LEU A 179 -3.80 2.37 -2.60
CA LEU A 179 -4.37 3.72 -2.61
C LEU A 179 -3.43 4.68 -3.37
N PRO A 180 -3.75 5.01 -4.62
CA PRO A 180 -2.97 5.97 -5.41
C PRO A 180 -3.20 7.42 -4.94
N PRO A 181 -2.34 8.37 -5.36
CA PRO A 181 -2.55 9.80 -5.16
C PRO A 181 -3.94 10.28 -5.63
N GLY A 182 -4.50 11.25 -4.91
CA GLY A 182 -5.79 11.88 -5.18
C GLY A 182 -7.01 11.07 -4.74
N HIS A 183 -6.82 10.01 -3.94
CA HIS A 183 -7.90 9.13 -3.49
C HIS A 183 -7.93 9.04 -1.96
N ILE A 184 -9.08 8.59 -1.44
CA ILE A 184 -9.30 8.37 -0.01
C ILE A 184 -9.78 6.93 0.21
N LEU A 185 -9.09 6.22 1.09
CA LEU A 185 -9.48 4.90 1.58
C LEU A 185 -10.12 5.04 2.95
N LEU A 186 -11.20 4.30 3.18
CA LEU A 186 -11.84 4.10 4.47
C LEU A 186 -11.59 2.66 4.93
N ILE A 187 -11.15 2.51 6.17
CA ILE A 187 -11.07 1.24 6.89
C ILE A 187 -11.92 1.38 8.13
N MET A 188 -12.97 0.58 8.25
CA MET A 188 -13.94 0.64 9.32
C MET A 188 -14.00 -0.69 10.05
N VAL A 189 -13.88 -0.64 11.37
CA VAL A 189 -14.10 -1.76 12.28
C VAL A 189 -15.37 -1.48 13.04
N ILE A 190 -16.40 -2.28 12.81
CA ILE A 190 -17.73 -2.12 13.40
C ILE A 190 -17.87 -3.13 14.54
N ASP A 191 -18.36 -2.66 15.68
CA ASP A 191 -18.82 -3.55 16.73
C ASP A 191 -20.19 -4.14 16.34
N ARG A 192 -20.24 -5.47 16.26
CA ARG A 192 -21.49 -6.23 16.05
C ARG A 192 -21.88 -7.00 17.30
N ALA A 193 -21.15 -6.81 18.40
CA ALA A 193 -21.47 -7.44 19.65
C ALA A 193 -22.81 -6.96 20.21
N GLN A 194 -23.43 -7.84 20.98
CA GLN A 194 -24.64 -7.55 21.71
C GLN A 194 -24.36 -7.73 23.20
N ASN A 195 -25.21 -7.14 24.04
CA ASN A 195 -25.17 -7.32 25.50
C ASN A 195 -23.83 -6.92 26.15
N ILE A 196 -23.08 -5.97 25.58
CA ILE A 196 -21.89 -5.42 26.24
C ILE A 196 -22.30 -4.32 27.23
N SER A 197 -21.82 -4.44 28.47
CA SER A 197 -21.87 -3.36 29.49
C SER A 197 -20.59 -2.54 29.49
N ASN A 198 -19.45 -3.20 29.27
CA ASN A 198 -18.14 -2.56 29.19
C ASN A 198 -17.20 -3.39 28.30
N ALA A 199 -16.65 -2.77 27.26
CA ALA A 199 -15.57 -3.35 26.49
C ALA A 199 -14.60 -2.28 25.95
N LEU A 200 -13.41 -2.72 25.54
CA LEU A 200 -12.44 -1.90 24.83
C LEU A 200 -12.21 -2.48 23.43
N LEU A 201 -12.56 -1.72 22.40
CA LEU A 201 -12.24 -2.03 21.01
C LEU A 201 -10.94 -1.32 20.64
N ILE A 202 -9.98 -2.05 20.07
CA ILE A 202 -8.71 -1.50 19.58
C ILE A 202 -8.52 -1.95 18.15
N ALA A 203 -8.17 -1.04 17.25
CA ALA A 203 -7.84 -1.34 15.87
C ALA A 203 -6.49 -0.75 15.49
N THR A 204 -5.72 -1.49 14.71
CA THR A 204 -4.41 -1.12 14.18
C THR A 204 -4.39 -1.38 12.68
N VAL A 205 -3.90 -0.40 11.92
CA VAL A 205 -3.72 -0.50 10.48
C VAL A 205 -2.25 -0.30 10.16
N THR A 206 -1.70 -1.17 9.33
CA THR A 206 -0.31 -1.07 8.84
C THR A 206 -0.27 -1.03 7.32
N TRP A 207 0.68 -0.26 6.78
CA TRP A 207 0.82 -0.09 5.33
C TRP A 207 2.24 0.28 4.93
N TRP A 208 2.50 0.12 3.64
CA TRP A 208 3.71 0.59 2.97
C TRP A 208 3.43 1.82 2.12
N GLU A 209 4.30 2.82 2.16
CA GLU A 209 4.35 3.89 1.17
C GLU A 209 5.51 3.68 0.20
N ARG A 210 5.24 3.67 -1.11
CA ARG A 210 6.27 3.45 -2.13
C ARG A 210 6.24 4.52 -3.20
N PRO A 211 7.41 4.99 -3.66
CA PRO A 211 7.49 5.91 -4.79
C PRO A 211 6.84 5.32 -6.04
N LEU A 212 6.06 6.13 -6.74
CA LEU A 212 5.55 5.80 -8.05
C LEU A 212 6.66 5.96 -9.10
N PRO A 213 6.68 5.13 -10.15
CA PRO A 213 7.60 5.34 -11.27
C PRO A 213 7.33 6.73 -11.85
N LYS A 214 8.34 7.60 -11.86
CA LYS A 214 8.22 8.90 -12.53
C LYS A 214 7.90 8.62 -13.99
N LYS A 215 6.69 8.93 -14.43
CA LYS A 215 6.38 8.99 -15.87
C LYS A 215 7.35 10.00 -16.45
N GLU A 216 8.36 9.51 -17.16
CA GLU A 216 9.26 10.33 -17.96
C GLU A 216 8.37 11.20 -18.84
N ARG A 217 8.21 12.47 -18.47
CA ARG A 217 7.62 13.51 -19.33
C ARG A 217 8.59 13.67 -20.49
N ARG A 218 8.54 12.73 -21.45
CA ARG A 218 9.27 12.74 -22.71
C ARG A 218 8.98 14.07 -23.41
N ARG A 219 9.92 15.00 -23.26
CA ARG A 219 10.54 15.81 -24.31
C ARG A 219 9.63 16.31 -25.46
N ARG A 220 8.40 16.73 -25.23
CA ARG A 220 7.65 17.62 -26.16
C ARG A 220 8.04 19.10 -25.99
N ARG A 221 9.34 19.36 -25.75
CA ARG A 221 9.94 20.72 -25.80
C ARG A 221 11.02 20.86 -26.87
N ALA A 222 11.20 19.85 -27.75
CA ALA A 222 12.18 19.88 -28.84
C ALA A 222 11.56 20.05 -30.25
N HIS A 223 10.35 20.62 -30.35
CA HIS A 223 9.71 20.98 -31.62
C HIS A 223 9.14 22.39 -31.54
N GLY A 224 10.02 23.36 -31.31
CA GLY A 224 9.63 24.76 -31.19
C GLY A 224 10.83 25.68 -31.25
N LYS A 225 11.60 25.61 -32.36
CA LYS A 225 12.45 26.69 -32.87
C LYS A 225 13.12 26.25 -34.16
N GLU A 226 12.51 26.60 -35.30
CA GLU A 226 13.19 27.20 -36.45
C GLU A 226 12.15 27.49 -37.53
N THR A 227 11.42 28.58 -37.37
CA THR A 227 10.79 29.24 -38.52
C THR A 227 11.79 30.29 -38.98
N LYS A 228 12.48 30.00 -40.08
CA LYS A 228 13.37 30.91 -40.78
C LYS A 228 12.59 32.14 -41.24
N THR A 229 12.93 33.31 -40.70
CA THR A 229 12.51 34.60 -41.27
C THR A 229 13.33 34.85 -42.53
N VAL A 230 12.75 34.57 -43.69
CA VAL A 230 13.31 35.00 -44.99
C VAL A 230 13.01 36.50 -45.14
N LYS A 231 14.05 37.33 -45.01
CA LYS A 231 14.04 38.72 -45.48
C LYS A 231 14.09 38.70 -47.01
N ASN A 232 12.97 38.96 -47.68
CA ASN A 232 12.99 39.46 -49.06
C ASN A 232 12.85 40.98 -49.00
N GLY A 233 13.98 41.67 -49.14
CA GLY A 233 14.01 43.07 -49.52
C GLY A 233 14.05 43.15 -51.04
N LYS A 234 12.98 43.69 -51.65
CA LYS A 234 13.02 44.25 -53.00
C LYS A 234 11.76 45.08 -53.23
N GLU A 235 11.88 46.41 -53.17
CA GLU A 235 11.27 47.28 -54.17
C GLU A 235 11.90 48.67 -54.08
N GLU A 236 12.41 49.09 -55.23
CA GLU A 236 13.08 50.34 -55.51
C GLU A 236 12.28 50.96 -56.68
N ARG A 237 12.16 52.30 -56.66
CA ARG A 237 11.77 53.24 -57.75
C ARG A 237 10.29 53.65 -57.77
N GLU A 238 10.00 54.94 -57.57
CA GLU A 238 10.17 56.07 -58.53
C GLU A 238 9.30 55.91 -59.78
#